data_AF-A0A4V6E1Y0-F1
#
_entry.id   AF-A0A4V6E1Y0-F1
#
_cell.length_a   1.000
_cell.length_b   1.000
_cell.length_c   1.000
_cell.angle_alpha   90.00
_cell.angle_beta   90.00
_cell.angle_gamma   90.00
#
_symmetry.space_group_name_H-M   'P 1'
#
loop_
_entity.id
_entity.type
_entity.pdbx_description
1 polymer ?
#
loop_
_entity_poly.entity_id
_entity_poly.type
_entity_poly.pdbx_seq_one_letter_code
_entity_poly.pdbx_strand_id
1 'polypeptide(L)'
;GFPVVDETPEFEAAVEQETQAKVDANHPDGIADTSTERIHGVTLEQEERIRAREAELEHISAQAELGTQDGREQRTREVAAHGSKQRRRKFKKRAASVNPRVDPDRDDPRTELSQDELATVNTEANRLATRLDGWSRAAISRRLADAVVNGRDLTSAVVGVFEELQTAPGQVVPIGKLDAVDRKEVSIDGRVKTLWDPSHPSIAQVGLIADESGHTRVTIW
;
A
#
# COMPACT_ATOMS: atom_id res chain seq x y z
N GLY A 1 -37.48 3.83 -62.12
CA GLY A 1 -37.21 3.36 -60.76
C GLY A 1 -38.21 2.30 -60.44
N PHE A 2 -37.77 1.14 -59.95
CA PHE A 2 -38.67 0.07 -59.53
C PHE A 2 -39.31 0.46 -58.18
N PRO A 3 -40.63 0.26 -58.01
CA PRO A 3 -41.27 0.51 -56.72
C PRO A 3 -40.78 -0.56 -55.73
N VAL A 4 -40.25 -0.11 -54.59
CA VAL A 4 -39.94 -0.98 -53.45
C VAL A 4 -41.29 -1.39 -52.86
N VAL A 5 -41.63 -2.67 -52.99
CA VAL A 5 -42.74 -3.28 -52.24
C VAL A 5 -42.21 -3.53 -50.84
N ASP A 6 -42.82 -2.88 -49.85
CA ASP A 6 -42.54 -3.14 -48.44
C ASP A 6 -43.19 -4.49 -48.08
N GLU A 7 -42.39 -5.55 -48.09
CA GLU A 7 -42.82 -6.93 -47.82
C GLU A 7 -42.94 -7.23 -46.32
N THR A 8 -43.49 -6.29 -45.54
CA THR A 8 -43.76 -6.56 -44.12
C THR A 8 -45.19 -7.11 -44.00
N PRO A 9 -45.39 -8.43 -43.86
CA PRO A 9 -46.73 -9.01 -43.81
C PRO A 9 -47.46 -8.57 -42.54
N GLU A 10 -48.69 -8.05 -42.68
CA GLU A 10 -49.59 -7.83 -41.55
C GLU A 10 -50.14 -9.20 -41.12
N PHE A 11 -49.75 -9.66 -39.92
CA PHE A 11 -50.21 -10.92 -39.37
C PHE A 11 -51.62 -10.77 -38.79
N GLU A 12 -52.47 -11.79 -38.96
CA GLU A 12 -53.76 -11.82 -38.28
C GLU A 12 -53.54 -11.91 -36.75
N ALA A 13 -54.44 -11.33 -35.96
CA ALA A 13 -54.30 -11.22 -34.50
C ALA A 13 -54.01 -12.56 -33.78
N ALA A 14 -54.45 -13.70 -34.33
CA ALA A 14 -54.14 -15.02 -33.80
C ALA A 14 -52.67 -15.43 -34.01
N VAL A 15 -52.09 -15.05 -35.15
CA VAL A 15 -50.69 -15.33 -35.51
C VAL A 15 -49.74 -14.43 -34.72
N GLU A 16 -50.13 -13.17 -34.46
CA GLU A 16 -49.39 -12.29 -33.55
C GLU A 16 -49.37 -12.85 -32.12
N GLN A 17 -50.51 -13.33 -31.61
CA GLN A 17 -50.57 -13.95 -30.29
C GLN A 17 -49.72 -15.23 -30.20
N GLU A 18 -49.74 -16.08 -31.22
CA GLU A 18 -48.93 -17.30 -31.25
C GLU A 18 -47.43 -16.98 -31.32
N THR A 19 -47.05 -15.97 -32.12
CA THR A 19 -45.66 -15.51 -32.23
C THR A 19 -45.20 -14.88 -30.93
N GLN A 20 -46.03 -14.05 -30.30
CA GLN A 20 -45.73 -13.41 -29.02
C GLN A 20 -45.61 -14.46 -27.90
N ALA A 21 -46.52 -15.42 -27.82
CA ALA A 21 -46.44 -16.52 -26.84
C ALA A 21 -45.14 -17.34 -27.00
N LYS A 22 -44.68 -17.53 -28.24
CA LYS A 22 -43.43 -18.23 -28.54
C LYS A 22 -42.18 -17.40 -28.24
N VAL A 23 -42.25 -16.07 -28.44
CA VAL A 23 -41.18 -15.14 -28.06
C VAL A 23 -41.09 -15.02 -26.54
N ASP A 24 -42.22 -14.91 -25.86
CA ASP A 24 -42.31 -14.84 -24.39
C ASP A 24 -41.77 -16.12 -23.73
N ALA A 25 -42.08 -17.30 -24.29
CA ALA A 25 -41.55 -18.58 -23.81
C ALA A 25 -40.03 -18.76 -24.03
N ASN A 26 -39.43 -18.04 -24.98
CA ASN A 26 -37.99 -18.07 -25.24
C ASN A 26 -37.23 -16.88 -24.61
N HIS A 27 -37.94 -15.97 -23.94
CA HIS A 27 -37.32 -14.84 -23.27
C HIS A 27 -36.56 -15.34 -22.01
N PRO A 28 -35.34 -14.86 -21.73
CA PRO A 28 -34.54 -15.33 -20.59
C PRO A 28 -35.24 -15.15 -19.23
N ASP A 29 -36.20 -14.23 -19.14
CA ASP A 29 -37.04 -13.98 -17.96
C ASP A 29 -38.48 -14.53 -18.08
N GLY A 30 -38.79 -15.24 -19.16
CA GLY A 30 -40.08 -15.87 -19.46
C GLY A 30 -40.34 -17.15 -18.66
N ILE A 31 -40.24 -17.05 -17.33
CA ILE A 31 -40.75 -17.98 -16.31
C ILE A 31 -40.49 -19.48 -16.62
N ALA A 32 -39.27 -19.94 -16.36
CA ALA A 32 -39.06 -21.28 -15.86
C ALA A 32 -39.14 -21.21 -14.33
N ASP A 33 -40.34 -21.41 -13.77
CA ASP A 33 -40.47 -21.70 -12.35
C ASP A 33 -39.82 -23.07 -12.09
N THR A 34 -38.60 -23.07 -11.55
CA THR A 34 -37.81 -24.28 -11.28
C THR A 34 -38.24 -24.99 -10.00
N SER A 35 -39.23 -24.43 -9.27
CA SER A 35 -39.77 -25.03 -8.04
C SER A 35 -40.71 -26.22 -8.29
N THR A 36 -41.12 -26.45 -9.54
CA THR A 36 -42.07 -27.52 -9.92
C THR A 36 -41.35 -28.77 -10.44
N GLU A 37 -41.97 -29.95 -10.29
CA GLU A 37 -41.43 -31.25 -10.78
C GLU A 37 -41.17 -31.30 -12.30
N ARG A 38 -41.76 -30.40 -13.11
CA ARG A 38 -41.48 -30.26 -14.54
C ARG A 38 -41.39 -28.79 -14.93
N ILE A 39 -40.33 -28.43 -15.64
CA ILE A 39 -40.19 -27.07 -16.19
C ILE A 39 -40.96 -27.01 -17.52
N HIS A 40 -42.04 -26.24 -17.54
CA HIS A 40 -42.87 -26.09 -18.73
C HIS A 40 -42.19 -25.19 -19.78
N GLY A 41 -42.37 -25.50 -21.07
CA GLY A 41 -41.81 -24.69 -22.17
C GLY A 41 -40.37 -25.05 -22.57
N VAL A 42 -39.70 -25.95 -21.85
CA VAL A 42 -38.36 -26.42 -22.18
C VAL A 42 -38.34 -27.91 -22.55
N THR A 43 -37.31 -28.31 -23.30
CA THR A 43 -37.02 -29.73 -23.55
C THR A 43 -36.48 -30.42 -22.29
N LEU A 44 -36.56 -31.76 -22.24
CA LEU A 44 -36.04 -32.54 -21.12
C LEU A 44 -34.52 -32.31 -20.91
N GLU A 45 -33.76 -32.24 -22.01
CA GLU A 45 -32.31 -31.95 -21.96
C GLU A 45 -32.03 -30.57 -21.34
N GLN A 46 -32.85 -29.57 -21.68
CA GLN A 46 -32.75 -28.23 -21.09
C GLN A 46 -33.15 -28.23 -19.61
N GLU A 47 -34.18 -28.99 -19.23
CA GLU A 47 -34.61 -29.15 -17.84
C GLU A 47 -33.50 -29.76 -16.97
N GLU A 48 -32.87 -30.86 -17.42
CA GLU A 48 -31.75 -31.49 -16.73
C GLU A 48 -30.55 -30.54 -16.60
N ARG A 49 -30.26 -29.76 -17.67
CA ARG A 49 -29.19 -28.76 -17.66
C ARG A 49 -29.45 -27.63 -16.67
N ILE A 50 -30.70 -27.16 -16.56
CA ILE A 50 -31.09 -26.12 -15.60
C ILE A 50 -30.93 -26.65 -14.17
N ARG A 51 -31.46 -27.84 -13.88
CA ARG A 51 -31.35 -28.46 -12.55
C ARG A 51 -29.91 -28.74 -12.13
N ALA A 52 -29.09 -29.24 -13.06
CA ALA A 52 -27.67 -29.46 -12.79
C ALA A 52 -26.94 -28.17 -12.43
N ARG A 53 -27.26 -27.07 -13.13
CA ARG A 53 -26.70 -25.74 -12.84
C ARG A 53 -27.14 -25.21 -11.49
N GLU A 54 -28.42 -25.37 -11.12
CA GLU A 54 -28.93 -24.94 -9.81
C GLU A 54 -28.29 -25.71 -8.66
N ALA A 55 -28.17 -27.04 -8.79
CA ALA A 55 -27.48 -27.87 -7.80
C ALA A 55 -25.99 -27.49 -7.65
N GLU A 56 -25.32 -27.15 -8.76
CA GLU A 56 -23.94 -26.64 -8.72
C GLU A 56 -23.85 -25.25 -8.06
N LEU A 57 -24.79 -24.35 -8.35
CA LEU A 57 -24.86 -23.03 -7.71
C LEU A 57 -25.14 -23.15 -6.20
N GLU A 58 -26.01 -24.06 -5.78
CA GLU A 58 -26.26 -24.34 -4.36
C GLU A 58 -25.01 -24.90 -3.67
N HIS A 59 -24.31 -25.85 -4.31
CA HIS A 59 -23.05 -26.38 -3.80
C HIS A 59 -21.98 -25.28 -3.64
N ILE A 60 -21.81 -24.42 -4.66
CA ILE A 60 -20.89 -23.28 -4.61
C ILE A 60 -21.30 -22.31 -3.50
N SER A 61 -22.59 -22.03 -3.33
CA SER A 61 -23.11 -21.12 -2.32
C SER A 61 -22.86 -21.64 -0.90
N ALA A 62 -23.17 -22.92 -0.63
CA ALA A 62 -22.89 -23.56 0.65
C ALA A 62 -21.39 -23.60 0.97
N GLN A 63 -20.55 -23.83 -0.04
CA GLN A 63 -19.09 -23.79 0.12
C GLN A 63 -18.58 -22.36 0.35
N ALA A 64 -19.20 -21.35 -0.27
CA ALA A 64 -18.87 -19.95 -0.08
C ALA A 64 -19.19 -19.47 1.33
N GLU A 65 -20.34 -19.87 1.91
CA GLU A 65 -20.71 -19.57 3.30
C GLU A 65 -19.68 -20.11 4.31
N LEU A 66 -19.11 -21.31 4.06
CA LEU A 66 -18.04 -21.86 4.88
C LEU A 66 -16.69 -21.14 4.70
N GLY A 67 -16.48 -20.52 3.53
CA GLY A 67 -15.25 -19.81 3.15
C GLY A 67 -15.17 -18.35 3.62
N THR A 68 -16.30 -17.71 3.90
CA THR A 68 -16.37 -16.32 4.39
C THR A 68 -16.07 -16.26 5.88
N GLN A 69 -14.78 -16.33 6.23
CA GLN A 69 -14.34 -15.99 7.58
C GLN A 69 -14.27 -14.46 7.72
N ASP A 70 -15.36 -13.86 8.19
CA ASP A 70 -15.40 -12.45 8.55
C ASP A 70 -14.22 -12.09 9.47
N GLY A 71 -13.59 -10.96 9.17
CA GLY A 71 -12.42 -10.48 9.91
C GLY A 71 -11.14 -11.32 9.75
N ARG A 72 -11.06 -12.30 8.81
CA ARG A 72 -9.82 -13.05 8.55
C ARG A 72 -8.64 -12.15 8.24
N GLU A 73 -8.84 -11.12 7.42
CA GLU A 73 -7.77 -10.16 7.08
C GLU A 73 -7.27 -9.45 8.34
N GLN A 74 -8.19 -8.93 9.15
CA GLN A 74 -7.86 -8.24 10.40
C GLN A 74 -7.09 -9.17 11.35
N ARG A 75 -7.58 -10.38 11.61
CA ARG A 75 -6.90 -11.36 12.47
C ARG A 75 -5.52 -11.72 11.93
N THR A 76 -5.39 -11.91 10.62
CA THR A 76 -4.10 -12.22 9.98
C THR A 76 -3.13 -11.05 10.14
N ARG A 77 -3.60 -9.81 9.95
CA ARG A 77 -2.83 -8.59 10.14
C ARG A 77 -2.36 -8.46 11.59
N GLU A 78 -3.23 -8.73 12.56
CA GLU A 78 -2.90 -8.71 14.00
C GLU A 78 -1.83 -9.74 14.35
N VAL A 79 -1.98 -10.99 13.90
CA VAL A 79 -1.00 -12.07 14.09
C VAL A 79 0.34 -11.71 13.44
N ALA A 80 0.32 -11.19 12.22
CA ALA A 80 1.52 -10.76 11.51
C ALA A 80 2.23 -9.60 12.23
N ALA A 81 1.48 -8.60 12.70
CA ALA A 81 1.99 -7.45 13.45
C ALA A 81 2.62 -7.89 14.77
N HIS A 82 1.96 -8.78 15.51
CA HIS A 82 2.47 -9.36 16.75
C HIS A 82 3.76 -10.16 16.51
N GLY A 83 3.76 -11.05 15.51
CA GLY A 83 4.95 -11.79 15.11
C GLY A 83 6.11 -10.88 14.68
N SER A 84 5.82 -9.80 13.96
CA SER A 84 6.81 -8.79 13.60
C SER A 84 7.40 -8.08 14.81
N LYS A 85 6.57 -7.69 15.79
CA LYS A 85 7.04 -7.09 17.07
C LYS A 85 7.97 -8.04 17.82
N GLN A 86 7.60 -9.33 17.94
CA GLN A 86 8.43 -10.33 18.60
C GLN A 86 9.77 -10.56 17.90
N ARG A 87 9.76 -10.70 16.56
CA ARG A 87 10.99 -10.86 15.76
C ARG A 87 11.91 -9.65 15.89
N ARG A 88 11.37 -8.42 15.80
CA ARG A 88 12.14 -7.19 16.01
C ARG A 88 12.75 -7.13 17.41
N ARG A 89 12.01 -7.49 18.46
CA ARG A 89 12.53 -7.52 19.83
C ARG A 89 13.68 -8.53 19.97
N LYS A 90 13.52 -9.75 19.45
CA LYS A 90 14.58 -10.78 19.47
C LYS A 90 15.82 -10.33 18.67
N PHE A 91 15.63 -9.68 17.52
CA PHE A 91 16.73 -9.11 16.75
C PHE A 91 17.47 -8.03 17.54
N LYS A 92 16.73 -7.07 18.11
CA LYS A 92 17.30 -5.99 18.93
C LYS A 92 18.07 -6.51 20.14
N LYS A 93 17.54 -7.51 20.87
CA LYS A 93 18.28 -8.18 21.96
C LYS A 93 19.60 -8.79 21.51
N ARG A 94 19.65 -9.40 20.32
CA ARG A 94 20.90 -9.93 19.77
C ARG A 94 21.85 -8.81 19.35
N ALA A 95 21.34 -7.76 18.72
CA ALA A 95 22.13 -6.62 18.30
C ALA A 95 22.68 -5.81 19.50
N ALA A 96 22.03 -5.88 20.66
CA ALA A 96 22.48 -5.25 21.90
C ALA A 96 23.86 -5.71 22.39
N SER A 97 24.29 -6.93 22.03
CA SER A 97 25.65 -7.41 22.37
C SER A 97 26.75 -6.62 21.66
N VAL A 98 26.44 -6.03 20.50
CA VAL A 98 27.37 -5.21 19.70
C VAL A 98 27.10 -3.72 19.96
N ASN A 99 25.83 -3.33 20.02
CA ASN A 99 25.41 -1.96 20.25
C ASN A 99 24.37 -1.91 21.37
N PRO A 100 24.76 -1.70 22.64
CA PRO A 100 23.85 -1.67 23.77
C PRO A 100 22.68 -0.67 23.63
N ARG A 101 22.81 0.35 22.75
CA ARG A 101 21.77 1.36 22.49
C ARG A 101 20.49 0.79 21.88
N VAL A 102 20.58 -0.35 21.18
CA VAL A 102 19.42 -0.94 20.51
C VAL A 102 18.66 -1.92 21.40
N ASP A 103 19.14 -2.16 22.63
CA ASP A 103 18.51 -3.08 23.58
C ASP A 103 17.06 -2.65 23.86
N PRO A 104 16.07 -3.53 23.63
CA PRO A 104 14.68 -3.19 23.89
C PRO A 104 14.34 -3.11 25.38
N ASP A 105 15.18 -3.65 26.26
CA ASP A 105 14.95 -3.69 27.70
C ASP A 105 15.75 -2.60 28.45
N ARG A 106 16.57 -1.80 27.74
CA ARG A 106 17.26 -0.64 28.32
C ARG A 106 16.26 0.47 28.64
N ASP A 107 16.42 1.06 29.82
CA ASP A 107 15.64 2.21 30.27
C ASP A 107 15.78 3.42 29.33
N ASP A 108 14.84 4.35 29.43
CA ASP A 108 14.89 5.56 28.62
C ASP A 108 16.08 6.42 29.05
N PRO A 109 17.03 6.77 28.16
CA PRO A 109 18.23 7.52 28.53
C PRO A 109 17.92 8.88 29.18
N ARG A 110 16.70 9.42 28.97
CA ARG A 110 16.26 10.65 29.61
C ARG A 110 16.15 10.54 31.14
N THR A 111 16.03 9.34 31.70
CA THR A 111 15.98 9.13 33.16
C THR A 111 17.34 9.24 33.82
N GLU A 112 18.43 9.17 33.03
CA GLU A 112 19.81 9.25 33.52
C GLU A 112 20.33 10.70 33.56
N LEU A 113 19.61 11.65 32.95
CA LEU A 113 20.00 13.06 32.89
C LEU A 113 19.57 13.83 34.14
N SER A 114 20.35 14.84 34.52
CA SER A 114 19.91 15.85 35.47
C SER A 114 18.72 16.66 34.92
N GLN A 115 17.99 17.35 35.81
CA GLN A 115 16.85 18.18 35.39
C GLN A 115 17.26 19.27 34.40
N ASP A 116 18.42 19.89 34.60
CA ASP A 116 18.93 20.96 33.74
C ASP A 116 19.36 20.43 32.36
N GLU A 117 20.05 19.30 32.32
CA GLU A 117 20.39 18.62 31.07
C GLU A 117 19.13 18.21 30.31
N LEU A 118 18.14 17.63 31.01
CA LEU A 118 16.88 17.21 30.41
C LEU A 118 16.08 18.39 29.87
N ALA A 119 16.05 19.52 30.58
CA ALA A 119 15.42 20.76 30.11
C ALA A 119 16.09 21.27 28.83
N THR A 120 17.42 21.21 28.77
CA THR A 120 18.18 21.66 27.60
C THR A 120 17.99 20.72 26.41
N VAL A 121 18.06 19.41 26.62
CA VAL A 121 17.75 18.38 25.62
C VAL A 121 16.35 18.56 25.06
N ASN A 122 15.36 18.85 25.91
CA ASN A 122 13.98 19.05 25.50
C ASN A 122 13.76 20.32 24.68
N THR A 123 14.59 21.35 24.91
CA THR A 123 14.60 22.60 24.14
C THR A 123 15.19 22.37 22.76
N GLU A 124 16.35 21.73 22.68
CA GLU A 124 17.00 21.39 21.41
C GLU A 124 16.19 20.38 20.59
N ALA A 125 15.57 19.38 21.23
CA ALA A 125 14.67 18.45 20.57
C ALA A 125 13.48 19.16 19.92
N ASN A 126 12.96 20.22 20.55
CA ASN A 126 11.89 21.03 19.97
C ASN A 126 12.40 21.80 18.75
N ARG A 127 13.59 22.40 18.85
CA ARG A 127 14.23 23.12 17.74
C ARG A 127 14.54 22.21 16.55
N LEU A 128 14.96 20.98 16.78
CA LEU A 128 15.23 20.02 15.71
C LEU A 128 13.95 19.45 15.09
N ALA A 129 12.88 19.27 15.88
CA ALA A 129 11.61 18.77 15.37
C ALA A 129 10.96 19.69 14.33
N THR A 130 11.26 21.00 14.36
CA THR A 130 10.77 21.94 13.33
C THR A 130 11.57 21.87 12.02
N ARG A 131 12.70 21.17 12.01
CA ARG A 131 13.61 21.06 10.85
C ARG A 131 13.70 19.65 10.27
N LEU A 132 13.34 18.64 11.05
CA LEU A 132 13.43 17.23 10.71
C LEU A 132 12.02 16.66 10.56
N ASP A 133 11.46 16.79 9.36
CA ASP A 133 10.13 16.27 9.05
C ASP A 133 10.04 14.76 9.28
N GLY A 134 8.87 14.30 9.74
CA GLY A 134 8.64 12.88 10.05
C GLY A 134 9.27 12.38 11.37
N TRP A 135 10.02 13.23 12.10
CA TRP A 135 10.54 12.90 13.42
C TRP A 135 9.75 13.58 14.54
N SER A 136 9.33 12.80 15.53
CA SER A 136 8.69 13.38 16.72
C SER A 136 9.73 13.99 17.66
N ARG A 137 9.36 15.08 18.35
CA ARG A 137 10.17 15.66 19.43
C ARG A 137 10.62 14.62 20.45
N ALA A 138 9.76 13.66 20.79
CA ALA A 138 10.08 12.60 21.74
C ALA A 138 11.17 11.65 21.22
N ALA A 139 11.12 11.29 19.92
CA ALA A 139 12.14 10.47 19.29
C ALA A 139 13.50 11.20 19.25
N ILE A 140 13.50 12.49 18.92
CA ILE A 140 14.71 13.32 18.89
C ILE A 140 15.27 13.49 20.32
N SER A 141 14.43 13.83 21.29
CA SER A 141 14.82 13.98 22.71
C SER A 141 15.47 12.71 23.24
N ARG A 142 14.92 11.53 22.95
CA ARG A 142 15.53 10.25 23.33
C ARG A 142 16.91 10.04 22.68
N ARG A 143 17.09 10.42 21.41
CA ARG A 143 18.40 10.31 20.72
C ARG A 143 19.44 11.29 21.26
N LEU A 144 19.04 12.52 21.54
CA LEU A 144 19.90 13.52 22.17
C LEU A 144 20.33 13.08 23.57
N ALA A 145 19.38 12.59 24.38
CA ALA A 145 19.69 12.07 25.71
C ALA A 145 20.65 10.88 25.65
N ASP A 146 20.44 9.94 24.73
CA ASP A 146 21.38 8.83 24.55
C ASP A 146 22.79 9.34 24.21
N ALA A 147 22.92 10.33 23.31
CA ALA A 147 24.22 10.90 22.98
C ALA A 147 24.91 11.55 24.18
N VAL A 148 24.19 12.32 24.99
CA VAL A 148 24.71 13.01 26.19
C VAL A 148 25.10 12.02 27.28
N VAL A 149 24.25 11.01 27.57
CA VAL A 149 24.56 9.94 28.54
C VAL A 149 25.82 9.17 28.15
N ASN A 150 26.07 9.02 26.85
CA ASN A 150 27.30 8.39 26.34
C ASN A 150 28.52 9.32 26.32
N GLY A 151 28.46 10.47 27.02
CA GLY A 151 29.60 11.36 27.23
C GLY A 151 29.84 12.39 26.12
N ARG A 152 28.92 12.54 25.15
CA ARG A 152 29.02 13.67 24.21
C ARG A 152 28.54 14.95 24.88
N ASP A 153 29.26 16.04 24.66
CA ASP A 153 28.73 17.35 25.02
C ASP A 153 27.46 17.65 24.22
N LEU A 154 26.61 18.53 24.75
CA LEU A 154 25.32 18.84 24.16
C LEU A 154 25.43 19.37 22.72
N THR A 155 26.41 20.21 22.42
CA THR A 155 26.53 20.82 21.09
C THR A 155 26.90 19.77 20.04
N SER A 156 27.87 18.91 20.35
CA SER A 156 28.23 17.76 19.52
C SER A 156 27.09 16.76 19.39
N ALA A 157 26.33 16.53 20.46
CA ALA A 157 25.16 15.66 20.44
C ALA A 157 24.08 16.19 19.48
N VAL A 158 23.79 17.50 19.52
CA VAL A 158 22.79 18.15 18.65
C VAL A 158 23.19 18.06 17.18
N VAL A 159 24.43 18.38 16.84
CA VAL A 159 24.91 18.31 15.45
C VAL A 159 24.87 16.86 14.95
N GLY A 160 25.43 15.92 15.72
CA GLY A 160 25.48 14.52 15.31
C GLY A 160 24.10 13.88 15.16
N VAL A 161 23.16 14.16 16.07
CA VAL A 161 21.79 13.66 15.96
C VAL A 161 21.06 14.30 14.78
N PHE A 162 21.26 15.58 14.51
CA PHE A 162 20.66 16.22 13.34
C PHE A 162 21.14 15.56 12.04
N GLU A 163 22.44 15.33 11.89
CA GLU A 163 23.01 14.69 10.69
C GLU A 163 22.56 13.24 10.52
N GLU A 164 22.53 12.47 11.62
CA GLU A 164 22.03 11.09 11.62
C GLU A 164 20.57 11.04 11.16
N LEU A 165 19.72 11.90 11.72
CA LEU A 165 18.28 11.87 11.46
C LEU A 165 17.91 12.47 10.11
N GLN A 166 18.67 13.45 9.60
CA GLN A 166 18.45 14.04 8.28
C GLN A 166 18.69 13.04 7.15
N THR A 167 19.63 12.10 7.33
CA THR A 167 19.99 11.09 6.32
C THR A 167 19.40 9.72 6.62
N ALA A 168 18.57 9.60 7.66
CA ALA A 168 17.98 8.35 8.09
C ALA A 168 17.06 7.71 7.02
N PRO A 169 16.80 6.39 7.10
CA PRO A 169 15.88 5.73 6.17
C PRO A 169 14.48 6.32 6.24
N GLY A 170 13.83 6.48 5.08
CA GLY A 170 12.50 7.08 4.96
C GLY A 170 12.49 8.61 4.92
N GLN A 171 13.66 9.26 4.99
CA GLN A 171 13.81 10.70 4.86
C GLN A 171 14.22 11.11 3.45
N VAL A 172 13.85 12.33 3.08
CA VAL A 172 14.35 12.99 1.87
C VAL A 172 15.77 13.49 2.17
N VAL A 173 16.75 12.86 1.52
CA VAL A 173 18.17 13.16 1.70
C VAL A 173 18.52 14.39 0.86
N PRO A 174 19.18 15.41 1.44
CA PRO A 174 19.70 16.54 0.67
C PRO A 174 20.70 16.07 -0.39
N ILE A 175 20.59 16.57 -1.62
CA ILE A 175 21.39 16.11 -2.78
C ILE A 175 22.91 16.25 -2.52
N GLY A 176 23.34 17.32 -1.85
CA GLY A 176 24.75 17.55 -1.49
C GLY A 176 25.32 16.57 -0.46
N LYS A 177 24.47 15.74 0.17
CA LYS A 177 24.88 14.74 1.16
C LYS A 177 24.85 13.30 0.65
N LEU A 178 24.53 13.08 -0.62
CA LEU A 178 24.37 11.73 -1.18
C LEU A 178 25.63 10.87 -1.01
N ASP A 179 26.82 11.46 -1.17
CA ASP A 179 28.09 10.73 -1.03
C ASP A 179 28.38 10.24 0.39
N ALA A 180 27.76 10.85 1.41
CA ALA A 180 27.91 10.46 2.81
C ALA A 180 26.96 9.33 3.22
N VAL A 181 26.05 8.92 2.34
CA VAL A 181 25.01 7.93 2.67
C VAL A 181 25.48 6.52 2.29
N ASP A 182 25.76 5.70 3.30
CA ASP A 182 26.16 4.29 3.14
C ASP A 182 24.94 3.35 2.95
N ARG A 183 24.12 3.62 1.93
CA ARG A 183 23.05 2.71 1.49
C ARG A 183 22.75 2.89 0.01
N LYS A 184 22.19 1.83 -0.60
CA LYS A 184 21.90 1.77 -2.04
C LYS A 184 20.63 2.51 -2.46
N GLU A 185 19.71 2.72 -1.52
CA GLU A 185 18.40 3.30 -1.79
C GLU A 185 18.19 4.55 -0.94
N VAL A 186 17.83 5.64 -1.59
CA VAL A 186 17.58 6.95 -0.98
C VAL A 186 16.41 7.62 -1.67
N SER A 187 15.73 8.49 -0.93
CA SER A 187 14.78 9.44 -1.50
C SER A 187 15.45 10.80 -1.59
N ILE A 188 15.29 11.49 -2.71
CA ILE A 188 15.74 12.88 -2.91
C ILE A 188 14.57 13.70 -3.41
N ASP A 189 14.60 15.00 -3.14
CA ASP A 189 13.70 15.98 -3.75
C ASP A 189 14.56 17.10 -4.32
N GLY A 190 14.17 17.62 -5.47
CA GLY A 190 14.94 18.64 -6.16
C GLY A 190 14.29 19.09 -7.46
N ARG A 191 14.73 20.26 -7.92
CA ARG A 191 14.28 20.83 -9.18
C ARG A 191 15.19 20.38 -10.32
N VAL A 192 14.60 19.88 -11.40
CA VAL A 192 15.31 19.66 -12.66
C VAL A 192 15.81 21.01 -13.19
N LYS A 193 17.12 21.16 -13.34
CA LYS A 193 17.79 22.37 -13.83
C LYS A 193 18.11 22.30 -15.32
N THR A 194 18.44 21.12 -15.80
CA THR A 194 18.82 20.89 -17.19
C THR A 194 18.36 19.52 -17.62
N LEU A 195 17.82 19.42 -18.83
CA LEU A 195 17.57 18.17 -19.53
C LEU A 195 18.47 18.16 -20.76
N TRP A 196 19.06 17.02 -21.07
CA TRP A 196 19.81 16.83 -22.31
C TRP A 196 19.11 15.81 -23.19
N ASP A 197 19.31 15.94 -24.51
CA ASP A 197 18.89 14.91 -25.46
C ASP A 197 19.66 13.60 -25.19
N PRO A 198 18.97 12.46 -25.07
CA PRO A 198 19.62 11.17 -24.91
C PRO A 198 20.52 10.84 -26.09
N SER A 199 21.75 10.40 -25.82
CA SER A 199 22.71 10.00 -26.85
C SER A 199 22.48 8.60 -27.42
N HIS A 200 21.56 7.82 -26.82
CA HIS A 200 21.28 6.44 -27.19
C HIS A 200 19.81 6.09 -26.92
N PRO A 201 19.14 5.27 -27.76
CA PRO A 201 17.74 4.89 -27.57
C PRO A 201 17.45 4.07 -26.31
N SER A 202 18.47 3.54 -25.64
CA SER A 202 18.34 2.83 -24.36
C SER A 202 18.34 3.75 -23.14
N ILE A 203 18.31 5.07 -23.36
CA ILE A 203 18.25 6.08 -22.30
C ILE A 203 16.98 6.88 -22.55
N ALA A 204 15.98 6.71 -21.69
CA ALA A 204 14.74 7.47 -21.76
C ALA A 204 14.96 8.97 -21.50
N GLN A 205 15.78 9.33 -20.49
CA GLN A 205 16.05 10.74 -20.15
C GLN A 205 17.35 10.88 -19.36
N VAL A 206 18.09 11.97 -19.60
CA VAL A 206 19.21 12.38 -18.74
C VAL A 206 19.08 13.86 -18.39
N GLY A 207 19.46 14.21 -17.15
CA GLY A 207 19.29 15.57 -16.65
C GLY A 207 20.08 15.86 -15.37
N LEU A 208 20.11 17.14 -14.99
CA LEU A 208 20.66 17.62 -13.73
C LEU A 208 19.51 18.01 -12.79
N ILE A 209 19.49 17.42 -11.60
CA ILE A 209 18.56 17.78 -10.51
C ILE A 209 19.34 18.50 -9.41
N ALA A 210 18.74 19.53 -8.81
CA ALA A 210 19.39 20.31 -7.75
C ALA A 210 18.40 20.77 -6.68
N ASP A 211 18.89 20.87 -5.46
CA ASP A 211 18.24 21.48 -4.31
C ASP A 211 19.16 22.57 -3.73
N GLU A 212 18.85 23.09 -2.54
CA GLU A 212 19.68 24.10 -1.87
C GLU A 212 21.03 23.55 -1.39
N SER A 213 21.16 22.23 -1.24
CA SER A 213 22.35 21.58 -0.72
C SER A 213 23.35 21.18 -1.80
N GLY A 214 22.89 20.96 -3.04
CA GLY A 214 23.76 20.59 -4.15
C GLY A 214 23.00 20.17 -5.41
N HIS A 215 23.73 19.54 -6.32
CA HIS A 215 23.18 19.03 -7.58
C HIS A 215 23.75 17.66 -7.91
N THR A 216 22.98 16.83 -8.60
CA THR A 216 23.43 15.54 -9.10
C THR A 216 22.84 15.24 -10.47
N ARG A 217 23.52 14.36 -11.22
CA ARG A 217 23.05 13.89 -12.52
C ARG A 217 22.13 12.70 -12.34
N VAL A 218 20.96 12.73 -12.99
CA VAL A 218 20.01 11.62 -13.04
C VAL A 218 19.98 11.06 -14.45
N THR A 219 19.93 9.74 -14.56
CA THR A 219 19.74 9.00 -15.80
C THR A 219 18.60 8.03 -15.61
N ILE A 220 17.56 8.19 -16.42
CA ILE A 220 16.43 7.27 -16.52
C ILE A 220 16.70 6.43 -17.76
N TRP A 221 16.85 5.13 -17.54
CA TRP A 221 17.09 4.14 -18.58
C TRP A 221 15.81 3.86 -19.34
#